data_AF-A0A354YY87-F1
#
_entry.id   AF-A0A354YY87-F1
#
_cell.length_a   1.000
_cell.length_b   1.000
_cell.length_c   1.000
_cell.angle_alpha   90.00
_cell.angle_beta   90.00
_cell.angle_gamma   90.00
#
_symmetry.space_group_name_H-M   'P 1'
#
loop_
_entity.id
_entity.type
_entity.pdbx_description
1 polymer ?
#
loop_
_entity_poly.entity_id
_entity_poly.type
_entity_poly.pdbx_seq_one_letter_code
_entity_poly.pdbx_strand_id
1 'polypeptide(L)'
;MLEEMKDLDLLSTCCAEDKFHDECGVFGIFLNESEDDCEAARTTFYGLYALQHRGQESAGIAVSNGHEIQLHKGMGLITEVIKPDHIKKLKGRLSIGHVRYSTTGMSNVVNTQPLVFHYLNGMLALAHNGNLVNTVELRKRLAAYGSVFQTTSDTEVVANLLARYSQDNKIEDALARCIMDAKGAFALLIMTEDRLVGVRDPMGIRPLCLGELNGNYILASESAALDTVGATLIRDVNPGEIVVIDQDGLHSRQVIDSPRRAHCIFEYIYFARPDSTIDQVNVYQARREMGRQLARECNIDADMVISVPDSGTSSALGYAEEAGLPFEEGLMKNRYVGRTFI
;
A
#
# COMPACT_ATOMS: atom_id res chain seq x y z
N MET A 1 45.90 -3.59 -25.16
CA MET A 1 45.90 -2.77 -23.92
C MET A 1 45.28 -1.37 -24.07
N LEU A 2 44.72 -0.99 -25.23
CA LEU A 2 43.94 0.25 -25.42
C LEU A 2 42.58 0.01 -26.12
N GLU A 3 42.21 -1.25 -26.40
CA GLU A 3 40.91 -1.62 -26.97
C GLU A 3 39.94 -2.23 -25.93
N GLU A 4 40.45 -2.81 -24.82
CA GLU A 4 39.61 -3.38 -23.74
C GLU A 4 38.98 -2.32 -22.80
N MET A 5 39.34 -1.04 -22.94
CA MET A 5 38.80 0.05 -22.10
C MET A 5 37.53 0.70 -22.67
N LYS A 6 37.11 0.37 -23.90
CA LYS A 6 35.86 0.92 -24.49
C LYS A 6 34.61 0.12 -24.15
N ASP A 7 34.75 -1.16 -23.81
CA ASP A 7 33.62 -2.01 -23.44
C ASP A 7 33.18 -1.84 -21.98
N LEU A 8 33.99 -1.19 -21.12
CA LEU A 8 33.62 -0.89 -19.73
C LEU A 8 32.62 0.27 -19.61
N ASP A 9 32.62 1.21 -20.56
CA ASP A 9 31.70 2.37 -20.55
C ASP A 9 30.28 2.00 -21.01
N LEU A 10 30.13 0.95 -21.82
CA LEU A 10 28.83 0.45 -22.30
C LEU A 10 28.06 -0.38 -21.25
N LEU A 11 28.74 -0.88 -20.22
CA LEU A 11 28.11 -1.56 -19.08
C LEU A 11 27.61 -0.58 -18.00
N SER A 12 28.11 0.66 -17.99
CA SER A 12 27.72 1.68 -16.99
C SER A 12 26.34 2.30 -17.23
N THR A 13 25.79 2.17 -18.44
CA THR A 13 24.53 2.82 -18.85
C THR A 13 23.32 1.89 -18.81
N CYS A 14 23.49 0.62 -18.40
CA CYS A 14 22.38 -0.35 -18.28
C CYS A 14 21.96 -0.62 -16.83
N CYS A 15 22.57 0.04 -15.83
CA CYS A 15 22.11 0.01 -14.45
C CYS A 15 20.97 1.02 -14.24
N ALA A 16 19.88 0.90 -15.02
CA ALA A 16 18.59 1.34 -14.48
C ALA A 16 18.35 0.47 -13.24
N GLU A 17 18.06 1.07 -12.09
CA GLU A 17 17.90 0.37 -10.82
C GLU A 17 16.98 -0.87 -11.00
N ASP A 18 17.55 -2.08 -10.93
CA ASP A 18 16.80 -3.34 -10.96
C ASP A 18 16.19 -3.57 -9.56
N LYS A 19 15.27 -2.67 -9.18
CA LYS A 19 14.49 -2.78 -7.96
C LYS A 19 13.06 -3.10 -8.33
N PHE A 20 12.45 -4.01 -7.58
CA PHE A 20 11.03 -4.31 -7.75
C PHE A 20 10.23 -3.11 -7.25
N HIS A 21 9.52 -2.46 -8.17
CA HIS A 21 8.90 -1.16 -7.96
C HIS A 21 7.39 -1.35 -7.69
N ASP A 22 6.97 -1.93 -6.57
CA ASP A 22 5.53 -2.10 -6.22
C ASP A 22 5.30 -2.21 -4.71
N GLU A 23 5.48 -1.14 -3.95
CA GLU A 23 5.47 -1.21 -2.47
C GLU A 23 4.44 -0.33 -1.77
N CYS A 24 3.66 0.51 -2.49
CA CYS A 24 2.85 1.59 -1.93
C CYS A 24 1.99 1.20 -0.70
N GLY A 25 1.77 2.17 0.20
CA GLY A 25 0.95 2.00 1.39
C GLY A 25 -0.38 2.73 1.23
N VAL A 26 -1.49 2.08 1.61
CA VAL A 26 -2.81 2.69 1.72
C VAL A 26 -3.32 2.60 3.15
N PHE A 27 -4.03 3.65 3.59
CA PHE A 27 -4.70 3.72 4.88
C PHE A 27 -6.01 4.47 4.73
N GLY A 28 -7.08 4.00 5.33
CA GLY A 28 -8.36 4.72 5.36
C GLY A 28 -9.13 4.45 6.63
N ILE A 29 -9.90 5.43 7.07
CA ILE A 29 -10.71 5.37 8.28
C ILE A 29 -12.09 5.94 8.02
N PHE A 30 -13.10 5.29 8.60
CA PHE A 30 -14.47 5.79 8.70
C PHE A 30 -14.81 5.97 10.17
N LEU A 31 -15.07 7.22 10.57
CA LEU A 31 -15.52 7.56 11.91
C LEU A 31 -17.06 7.54 11.96
N ASN A 32 -17.62 6.65 12.78
CA ASN A 32 -19.06 6.59 13.06
C ASN A 32 -19.52 7.84 13.82
N GLU A 33 -18.76 8.21 14.85
CA GLU A 33 -18.94 9.44 15.62
C GLU A 33 -17.57 10.11 15.81
N SER A 34 -17.53 11.44 15.74
CA SER A 34 -16.33 12.22 16.06
C SER A 34 -16.70 13.53 16.71
N GLU A 35 -16.03 13.86 17.82
CA GLU A 35 -16.09 15.18 18.45
C GLU A 35 -15.09 16.17 17.82
N ASP A 36 -14.11 15.67 17.06
CA ASP A 36 -13.08 16.44 16.39
C ASP A 36 -13.15 16.24 14.87
N ASP A 37 -13.53 17.29 14.15
CA ASP A 37 -13.65 17.28 12.69
C ASP A 37 -12.35 16.92 11.96
N CYS A 38 -11.19 17.01 12.62
CA CYS A 38 -9.89 16.71 12.02
C CYS A 38 -9.38 15.29 12.36
N GLU A 39 -10.12 14.51 13.15
CA GLU A 39 -9.63 13.23 13.68
C GLU A 39 -9.37 12.20 12.57
N ALA A 40 -10.22 12.16 11.53
CA ALA A 40 -10.00 11.27 10.39
C ALA A 40 -8.71 11.62 9.63
N ALA A 41 -8.44 12.91 9.44
CA ALA A 41 -7.21 13.38 8.80
C ALA A 41 -5.97 13.05 9.63
N ARG A 42 -6.04 13.27 10.94
CA ARG A 42 -4.96 13.01 11.90
C ARG A 42 -4.65 11.52 12.03
N THR A 43 -5.67 10.69 12.14
CA THR A 43 -5.52 9.23 12.21
C THR A 43 -4.89 8.69 10.93
N THR A 44 -5.35 9.15 9.76
CA THR A 44 -4.73 8.79 8.47
C THR A 44 -3.28 9.26 8.38
N PHE A 45 -2.93 10.43 8.90
CA PHE A 45 -1.53 10.88 8.96
C PHE A 45 -0.64 9.90 9.74
N TYR A 46 -1.06 9.49 10.94
CA TYR A 46 -0.28 8.54 11.75
C TYR A 46 -0.27 7.13 11.17
N GLY A 47 -1.38 6.68 10.57
CA GLY A 47 -1.44 5.43 9.83
C GLY A 47 -0.47 5.40 8.65
N LEU A 48 -0.41 6.47 7.86
CA LEU A 48 0.56 6.60 6.76
C LEU A 48 1.99 6.76 7.25
N TYR A 49 2.22 7.43 8.38
CA TYR A 49 3.55 7.49 9.01
C TYR A 49 4.05 6.09 9.38
N ALA A 50 3.18 5.23 9.90
CA ALA A 50 3.49 3.83 10.17
C ALA A 50 3.80 3.02 8.90
N LEU A 51 3.24 3.44 7.75
CA LEU A 51 3.46 2.82 6.45
C LEU A 51 4.55 3.51 5.63
N GLN A 52 5.29 4.48 6.17
CA GLN A 52 6.24 5.31 5.41
C GLN A 52 7.35 4.49 4.72
N HIS A 53 7.66 3.29 5.22
CA HIS A 53 8.61 2.36 4.60
C HIS A 53 8.15 1.86 3.23
N ARG A 54 6.83 1.83 2.97
CA ARG A 54 6.22 1.42 1.70
C ARG A 54 6.37 2.42 0.56
N GLY A 55 6.82 3.63 0.83
CA GLY A 55 6.93 4.65 -0.20
C GLY A 55 7.36 6.00 0.33
N GLN A 56 8.44 6.55 -0.20
CA GLN A 56 9.07 7.79 0.29
C GLN A 56 9.02 8.94 -0.71
N GLU A 57 8.38 8.75 -1.86
CA GLU A 57 8.43 9.72 -2.95
C GLU A 57 7.31 10.73 -2.93
N SER A 58 6.13 10.31 -2.50
CA SER A 58 4.99 11.20 -2.38
C SER A 58 3.97 10.67 -1.39
N ALA A 59 3.18 11.58 -0.85
CA ALA A 59 2.13 11.28 0.09
C ALA A 59 0.89 12.14 -0.17
N GLY A 60 -0.26 11.66 0.27
CA GLY A 60 -1.51 12.41 0.17
C GLY A 60 -2.58 11.90 1.13
N ILE A 61 -3.47 12.80 1.51
CA ILE A 61 -4.65 12.54 2.33
C ILE A 61 -5.85 13.21 1.66
N ALA A 62 -6.91 12.44 1.44
CA ALA A 62 -8.21 12.91 1.03
C ALA A 62 -9.20 12.71 2.19
N VAL A 63 -10.02 13.72 2.48
CA VAL A 63 -11.00 13.69 3.59
C VAL A 63 -12.36 14.10 3.06
N SER A 64 -13.42 13.39 3.48
CA SER A 64 -14.79 13.77 3.18
C SER A 64 -15.55 14.25 4.41
N ASN A 65 -16.27 15.36 4.23
CA ASN A 65 -17.22 15.92 5.18
C ASN A 65 -18.66 15.46 4.95
N GLY A 66 -18.92 14.50 4.05
CA GLY A 66 -20.27 14.07 3.68
C GLY A 66 -20.87 14.77 2.45
N HIS A 67 -20.20 15.80 1.93
CA HIS A 67 -20.68 16.58 0.77
C HIS A 67 -19.60 16.80 -0.28
N GLU A 68 -18.36 17.02 0.14
CA GLU A 68 -17.21 17.19 -0.73
C GLU A 68 -16.05 16.32 -0.25
N ILE A 69 -15.08 16.12 -1.14
CA ILE A 69 -13.81 15.48 -0.83
C ILE A 69 -12.69 16.50 -0.99
N GLN A 70 -12.04 16.82 0.13
CA GLN A 70 -10.88 17.71 0.17
C GLN A 70 -9.62 16.88 0.06
N LEU A 71 -8.64 17.36 -0.71
CA LEU A 71 -7.38 16.65 -0.98
C LEU A 71 -6.18 17.54 -0.66
N HIS A 72 -5.22 17.00 0.09
CA HIS A 72 -3.87 17.55 0.16
C HIS A 72 -2.86 16.46 -0.19
N LYS A 73 -2.00 16.72 -1.17
CA LYS A 73 -0.96 15.78 -1.62
C LYS A 73 0.27 16.50 -2.15
N GLY A 74 1.42 15.84 -2.14
CA GLY A 74 2.70 16.42 -2.58
C GLY A 74 3.82 15.38 -2.67
N MET A 75 4.97 15.80 -3.20
CA MET A 75 6.19 14.97 -3.24
C MET A 75 6.92 15.02 -1.90
N GLY A 76 7.60 13.94 -1.57
CA GLY A 76 8.36 13.75 -0.34
C GLY A 76 7.65 12.85 0.67
N LEU A 77 8.22 12.82 1.88
CA LEU A 77 7.71 12.05 3.01
C LEU A 77 6.38 12.62 3.51
N ILE A 78 5.58 11.81 4.21
CA ILE A 78 4.31 12.25 4.81
C ILE A 78 4.51 13.47 5.73
N THR A 79 5.61 13.49 6.48
CA THR A 79 5.98 14.58 7.40
C THR A 79 6.39 15.86 6.68
N GLU A 80 6.83 15.75 5.43
CA GLU A 80 7.21 16.89 4.58
C GLU A 80 5.97 17.47 3.89
N VAL A 81 5.07 16.61 3.43
CA VAL A 81 3.89 16.96 2.65
C VAL A 81 2.72 17.45 3.52
N ILE A 82 2.41 16.71 4.59
CA ILE A 82 1.26 16.97 5.46
C ILE A 82 1.76 17.67 6.73
N LYS A 83 1.38 18.95 6.87
CA LYS A 83 1.71 19.78 8.02
C LYS A 83 0.49 19.94 8.93
N PRO A 84 0.68 20.32 10.21
CA PRO A 84 -0.44 20.54 11.12
C PRO A 84 -1.52 21.48 10.58
N ASP A 85 -1.14 22.52 9.83
CA ASP A 85 -2.10 23.45 9.24
C ASP A 85 -2.86 22.88 8.03
N HIS A 86 -2.33 21.84 7.37
CA HIS A 86 -3.09 21.08 6.38
C HIS A 86 -4.13 20.19 7.07
N ILE A 87 -3.75 19.50 8.15
CA ILE A 87 -4.66 18.66 8.94
C ILE A 87 -5.85 19.49 9.45
N LYS A 88 -5.62 20.70 9.98
CA LYS A 88 -6.70 21.59 10.44
C LYS A 88 -7.70 22.01 9.36
N LYS A 89 -7.30 21.96 8.09
CA LYS A 89 -8.15 22.31 6.94
C LYS A 89 -8.94 21.11 6.43
N LEU A 90 -8.39 19.91 6.55
CA LEU A 90 -9.00 18.66 6.12
C LEU A 90 -10.01 18.18 7.16
N LYS A 91 -11.24 18.69 7.05
CA LYS A 91 -12.31 18.40 8.01
C LYS A 91 -13.27 17.36 7.47
N GLY A 92 -13.59 16.35 8.29
CA GLY A 92 -14.52 15.31 7.93
C GLY A 92 -14.34 14.03 8.75
N ARG A 93 -15.24 13.09 8.53
CA ARG A 93 -15.31 11.82 9.27
C ARG A 93 -14.81 10.62 8.47
N LEU A 94 -14.59 10.79 7.16
CA LEU A 94 -14.00 9.77 6.29
C LEU A 94 -12.66 10.28 5.77
N SER A 95 -11.65 9.42 5.75
CA SER A 95 -10.35 9.77 5.21
C SER A 95 -9.70 8.57 4.54
N ILE A 96 -9.06 8.80 3.40
CA ILE A 96 -8.12 7.85 2.80
C ILE A 96 -6.80 8.54 2.51
N GLY A 97 -5.74 7.75 2.52
CA GLY A 97 -4.38 8.21 2.38
C GLY A 97 -3.53 7.22 1.61
N HIS A 98 -2.44 7.73 1.05
CA HIS A 98 -1.49 6.94 0.28
C HIS A 98 -0.06 7.43 0.49
N VAL A 99 0.89 6.50 0.57
CA VAL A 99 2.34 6.74 0.45
C VAL A 99 2.88 5.98 -0.75
N ARG A 100 3.61 6.67 -1.62
CA ARG A 100 4.03 6.19 -2.94
C ARG A 100 5.51 5.83 -2.97
N TYR A 101 5.80 4.68 -3.55
CA TYR A 101 7.08 4.35 -4.18
C TYR A 101 6.87 4.46 -5.70
N SER A 102 7.81 4.97 -6.51
CA SER A 102 7.60 5.04 -7.97
C SER A 102 7.58 3.61 -8.48
N THR A 103 6.38 3.16 -8.83
CA THR A 103 6.12 1.84 -9.37
C THR A 103 6.18 1.86 -10.89
N THR A 104 5.37 2.76 -11.44
CA THR A 104 5.19 3.06 -12.85
C THR A 104 4.69 4.50 -13.00
N GLY A 105 5.07 5.16 -14.09
CA GLY A 105 4.76 6.57 -14.35
C GLY A 105 5.76 7.55 -13.75
N MET A 106 5.87 8.72 -14.38
CA MET A 106 6.82 9.77 -13.98
C MET A 106 6.64 10.12 -12.49
N SER A 107 7.74 10.31 -11.77
CA SER A 107 7.72 10.83 -10.40
C SER A 107 7.32 12.30 -10.42
N ASN A 108 6.01 12.55 -10.49
CA ASN A 108 5.41 13.87 -10.54
C ASN A 108 4.19 13.94 -9.61
N VAL A 109 3.85 15.17 -9.19
CA VAL A 109 2.72 15.42 -8.29
C VAL A 109 1.39 14.95 -8.89
N VAL A 110 1.28 14.94 -10.23
CA VAL A 110 0.09 14.50 -10.96
C VAL A 110 -0.23 13.03 -10.65
N ASN A 111 0.79 12.18 -10.55
CA ASN A 111 0.66 10.76 -10.22
C ASN A 111 0.58 10.47 -8.70
N THR A 112 0.74 11.48 -7.83
CA THR A 112 0.57 11.30 -6.38
C THR A 112 -0.88 10.97 -6.05
N GLN A 113 -1.08 9.97 -5.20
CA GLN A 113 -2.40 9.50 -4.76
C GLN A 113 -2.71 10.01 -3.33
N PRO A 114 -3.98 10.01 -2.88
CA PRO A 114 -5.19 9.63 -3.61
C PRO A 114 -5.47 10.52 -4.83
N LEU A 115 -6.14 9.95 -5.85
CA LEU A 115 -6.70 10.73 -6.95
C LEU A 115 -8.18 11.00 -6.65
N VAL A 116 -8.60 12.26 -6.80
CA VAL A 116 -10.00 12.69 -6.58
C VAL A 116 -10.61 13.09 -7.91
N PHE A 117 -11.82 12.58 -8.18
CA PHE A 117 -12.55 12.79 -9.43
C PHE A 117 -14.00 13.18 -9.14
N HIS A 118 -14.60 13.91 -10.08
CA HIS A 118 -16.05 14.06 -10.16
C HIS A 118 -16.59 13.08 -11.21
N TYR A 119 -17.71 12.45 -10.90
CA TYR A 119 -18.41 11.54 -11.81
C TYR A 119 -19.93 11.69 -11.65
N LEU A 120 -20.71 10.87 -12.36
CA LEU A 120 -22.16 10.97 -12.41
C LEU A 120 -22.82 10.99 -11.02
N ASN A 121 -22.30 10.22 -10.06
CA ASN A 121 -22.93 10.06 -8.74
C ASN A 121 -22.22 10.86 -7.63
N GLY A 122 -21.43 11.88 -7.97
CA GLY A 122 -20.75 12.75 -6.99
C GLY A 122 -19.23 12.78 -7.13
N MET A 123 -18.54 12.67 -6.01
CA MET A 123 -17.08 12.66 -5.90
C MET A 123 -16.57 11.26 -5.54
N LEU A 124 -15.35 10.97 -5.98
CA LEU A 124 -14.67 9.72 -5.71
C LEU A 124 -13.19 10.00 -5.45
N ALA A 125 -12.67 9.50 -4.34
CA ALA A 125 -11.23 9.39 -4.10
C ALA A 125 -10.78 7.94 -4.23
N LEU A 126 -9.62 7.71 -4.85
CA LEU A 126 -9.06 6.38 -5.04
C LEU A 126 -7.56 6.35 -4.70
N ALA A 127 -7.17 5.36 -3.90
CA ALA A 127 -5.80 5.01 -3.58
C ALA A 127 -5.56 3.53 -3.93
N HIS A 128 -4.41 3.24 -4.53
CA HIS A 128 -4.09 1.95 -5.12
C HIS A 128 -2.68 1.51 -4.72
N ASN A 129 -2.58 0.32 -4.12
CA ASN A 129 -1.35 -0.41 -3.92
C ASN A 129 -1.32 -1.63 -4.85
N GLY A 130 -0.44 -1.63 -5.83
CA GLY A 130 -0.26 -2.72 -6.78
C GLY A 130 -0.05 -2.23 -8.21
N ASN A 131 -0.21 -3.13 -9.16
CA ASN A 131 -0.03 -2.88 -10.59
C ASN A 131 -1.03 -3.70 -11.42
N LEU A 132 -1.67 -3.03 -12.37
CA LEU A 132 -2.51 -3.66 -13.37
C LEU A 132 -1.66 -4.07 -14.58
N VAL A 133 -1.71 -5.35 -14.95
CA VAL A 133 -0.93 -5.87 -16.08
C VAL A 133 -1.58 -5.57 -17.43
N ASN A 134 -2.88 -5.25 -17.44
CA ASN A 134 -3.64 -4.92 -18.65
C ASN A 134 -3.99 -3.43 -18.77
N THR A 135 -3.26 -2.53 -18.11
CA THR A 135 -3.50 -1.06 -18.15
C THR A 135 -3.55 -0.52 -19.58
N VAL A 136 -2.63 -0.94 -20.45
CA VAL A 136 -2.58 -0.45 -21.85
C VAL A 136 -3.85 -0.84 -22.63
N GLU A 137 -4.33 -2.06 -22.44
CA GLU A 137 -5.55 -2.57 -23.07
C GLU A 137 -6.77 -1.80 -22.56
N LEU A 138 -6.94 -1.70 -21.24
CA LEU A 138 -8.06 -1.02 -20.60
C LEU A 138 -8.10 0.47 -20.95
N ARG A 139 -6.94 1.14 -20.95
CA ARG A 139 -6.81 2.55 -21.33
C ARG A 139 -7.19 2.79 -22.79
N LYS A 140 -6.75 1.94 -23.73
CA LYS A 140 -7.16 2.01 -25.13
C LYS A 140 -8.66 1.80 -25.29
N ARG A 141 -9.24 0.82 -24.59
CA ARG A 141 -10.68 0.55 -24.60
C ARG A 141 -11.45 1.78 -24.13
N LEU A 142 -11.12 2.32 -22.96
CA LEU A 142 -11.76 3.50 -22.39
C LEU A 142 -11.63 4.74 -23.28
N ALA A 143 -10.44 5.00 -23.84
CA ALA A 143 -10.20 6.12 -24.74
C ALA A 143 -11.05 6.03 -26.02
N ALA A 144 -11.26 4.82 -26.57
CA ALA A 144 -12.14 4.62 -27.73
C ALA A 144 -13.61 4.95 -27.44
N TYR A 145 -14.02 4.93 -26.16
CA TYR A 145 -15.34 5.37 -25.71
C TYR A 145 -15.38 6.82 -25.20
N GLY A 146 -14.29 7.58 -25.38
CA GLY A 146 -14.23 9.01 -25.07
C GLY A 146 -13.62 9.39 -23.72
N SER A 147 -13.07 8.44 -22.95
CA SER A 147 -12.34 8.79 -21.70
C SER A 147 -11.06 9.56 -22.01
N VAL A 148 -10.84 10.65 -21.27
CA VAL A 148 -9.60 11.43 -21.30
C VAL A 148 -8.82 11.15 -20.02
N PHE A 149 -7.50 10.94 -20.16
CA PHE A 149 -6.61 10.65 -19.05
C PHE A 149 -5.65 11.80 -18.79
N GLN A 150 -5.50 12.17 -17.52
CA GLN A 150 -4.60 13.23 -17.04
C GLN A 150 -3.32 12.66 -16.42
N THR A 151 -3.33 11.40 -16.03
CA THR A 151 -2.23 10.70 -15.36
C THR A 151 -1.78 9.50 -16.17
N THR A 152 -0.60 8.97 -15.83
CA THR A 152 -0.15 7.67 -16.36
C THR A 152 -0.41 6.52 -15.38
N SER A 153 -1.16 6.77 -14.30
CA SER A 153 -1.39 5.79 -13.24
C SER A 153 -2.50 4.79 -13.59
N ASP A 154 -2.36 3.56 -13.09
CA ASP A 154 -3.39 2.53 -13.08
C ASP A 154 -4.63 2.98 -12.28
N THR A 155 -4.43 3.77 -11.24
CA THR A 155 -5.47 4.36 -10.38
C THR A 155 -6.55 5.08 -11.21
N GLU A 156 -6.13 5.84 -12.22
CA GLU A 156 -7.07 6.57 -13.10
C GLU A 156 -7.82 5.64 -14.06
N VAL A 157 -7.20 4.53 -14.48
CA VAL A 157 -7.88 3.49 -15.27
C VAL A 157 -8.98 2.84 -14.44
N VAL A 158 -8.72 2.49 -13.19
CA VAL A 158 -9.73 1.96 -12.26
C VAL A 158 -10.86 2.98 -12.04
N ALA A 159 -10.52 4.25 -11.80
CA ALA A 159 -11.52 5.30 -11.62
C ALA A 159 -12.43 5.47 -12.85
N ASN A 160 -11.86 5.43 -14.06
CA ASN A 160 -12.64 5.51 -15.30
C ASN A 160 -13.51 4.26 -15.54
N LEU A 161 -13.02 3.06 -15.22
CA LEU A 161 -13.84 1.84 -15.27
C LEU A 161 -15.02 1.94 -14.30
N LEU A 162 -14.77 2.39 -13.07
CA LEU A 162 -15.80 2.54 -12.05
C LEU A 162 -16.85 3.57 -12.47
N ALA A 163 -16.41 4.75 -12.93
CA ALA A 163 -17.31 5.80 -13.40
C ALA A 163 -18.22 5.31 -14.54
N ARG A 164 -17.68 4.49 -15.45
CA ARG A 164 -18.46 3.88 -16.53
C ARG A 164 -19.48 2.86 -16.01
N TYR A 165 -19.08 1.95 -15.14
CA TYR A 165 -19.98 0.90 -14.66
C TYR A 165 -21.03 1.36 -13.66
N SER A 166 -20.79 2.50 -13.02
CA SER A 166 -21.71 3.11 -12.05
C SER A 166 -22.88 3.85 -12.69
N GLN A 167 -22.96 3.93 -14.03
CA GLN A 167 -24.09 4.57 -14.73
C GLN A 167 -25.42 3.82 -14.51
N ASP A 168 -25.36 2.48 -14.44
CA ASP A 168 -26.56 1.63 -14.40
C ASP A 168 -26.67 0.78 -13.12
N ASN A 169 -25.70 0.86 -12.20
CA ASN A 169 -25.60 -0.07 -11.07
C ASN A 169 -25.16 0.64 -9.77
N LYS A 170 -25.40 -0.02 -8.64
CA LYS A 170 -24.81 0.37 -7.35
C LYS A 170 -23.27 0.27 -7.42
N ILE A 171 -22.57 1.04 -6.58
CA ILE A 171 -21.10 1.10 -6.60
C ILE A 171 -20.46 -0.28 -6.41
N GLU A 172 -21.07 -1.15 -5.60
CA GLU A 172 -20.58 -2.51 -5.34
C GLU A 172 -20.66 -3.40 -6.58
N ASP A 173 -21.73 -3.27 -7.37
CA ASP A 173 -21.89 -4.00 -8.63
C ASP A 173 -20.95 -3.45 -9.72
N ALA A 174 -20.76 -2.13 -9.73
CA ALA A 174 -19.80 -1.49 -10.62
C ALA A 174 -18.36 -1.93 -10.30
N LEU A 175 -18.01 -1.98 -9.02
CA LEU A 175 -16.72 -2.48 -8.55
C LEU A 175 -16.53 -3.96 -8.84
N ALA A 176 -17.57 -4.78 -8.66
CA ALA A 176 -17.50 -6.19 -9.02
C ALA A 176 -17.10 -6.37 -10.50
N ARG A 177 -17.67 -5.56 -11.40
CA ARG A 177 -17.28 -5.54 -12.82
C ARG A 177 -15.87 -5.01 -13.05
N CYS A 178 -15.46 -3.97 -12.33
CA CYS A 178 -14.07 -3.47 -12.38
C CYS A 178 -13.07 -4.57 -12.03
N ILE A 179 -13.31 -5.32 -10.95
CA ILE A 179 -12.42 -6.40 -10.48
C ILE A 179 -12.34 -7.52 -11.53
N MET A 180 -13.43 -7.86 -12.20
CA MET A 180 -13.43 -8.88 -13.26
C MET A 180 -12.61 -8.46 -14.49
N ASP A 181 -12.62 -7.17 -14.84
CA ASP A 181 -11.88 -6.63 -15.98
C ASP A 181 -10.40 -6.34 -15.66
N ALA A 182 -10.11 -5.97 -14.42
CA ALA A 182 -8.77 -5.64 -13.94
C ALA A 182 -7.94 -6.92 -13.76
N LYS A 183 -6.81 -7.00 -14.47
CA LYS A 183 -5.85 -8.10 -14.30
C LYS A 183 -4.60 -7.55 -13.62
N GLY A 184 -4.11 -8.26 -12.62
CA GLY A 184 -2.89 -7.88 -11.90
C GLY A 184 -3.04 -8.05 -10.40
N ALA A 185 -2.22 -7.32 -9.66
CA ALA A 185 -2.20 -7.30 -8.21
C ALA A 185 -2.69 -5.94 -7.74
N PHE A 186 -3.66 -5.88 -6.83
CA PHE A 186 -4.16 -4.61 -6.33
C PHE A 186 -4.85 -4.75 -4.97
N ALA A 187 -4.56 -3.79 -4.09
CA ALA A 187 -5.37 -3.43 -2.95
C ALA A 187 -5.81 -1.98 -3.15
N LEU A 188 -7.12 -1.75 -3.12
CA LEU A 188 -7.72 -0.44 -3.39
C LEU A 188 -8.42 0.07 -2.14
N LEU A 189 -8.24 1.36 -1.88
CA LEU A 189 -9.16 2.13 -1.05
C LEU A 189 -9.89 3.13 -1.93
N ILE A 190 -11.20 3.14 -1.79
CA ILE A 190 -12.11 4.00 -2.52
C ILE A 190 -12.97 4.72 -1.49
N MET A 191 -13.15 6.03 -1.67
CA MET A 191 -13.97 6.84 -0.79
C MET A 191 -14.93 7.67 -1.63
N THR A 192 -16.23 7.53 -1.36
CA THR A 192 -17.26 8.50 -1.77
C THR A 192 -17.46 9.51 -0.64
N GLU A 193 -18.42 10.41 -0.79
CA GLU A 193 -18.75 11.38 0.26
C GLU A 193 -19.18 10.71 1.58
N ASP A 194 -19.76 9.52 1.50
CA ASP A 194 -20.45 8.84 2.60
C ASP A 194 -20.00 7.39 2.85
N ARG A 195 -19.10 6.84 2.03
CA ARG A 195 -18.63 5.45 2.16
C ARG A 195 -17.12 5.33 2.03
N LEU A 196 -16.56 4.40 2.80
CA LEU A 196 -15.20 3.90 2.65
C LEU A 196 -15.26 2.46 2.12
N VAL A 197 -14.54 2.16 1.06
CA VAL A 197 -14.57 0.87 0.39
C VAL A 197 -13.15 0.31 0.24
N GLY A 198 -12.96 -0.92 0.67
CA GLY A 198 -11.74 -1.71 0.50
C GLY A 198 -11.95 -2.82 -0.52
N VAL A 199 -10.99 -3.00 -1.42
CA VAL A 199 -11.02 -4.09 -2.40
C VAL A 199 -9.68 -4.76 -2.46
N ARG A 200 -9.66 -6.09 -2.46
CA ARG A 200 -8.45 -6.89 -2.68
C ARG A 200 -8.58 -7.73 -3.94
N ASP A 201 -7.51 -7.80 -4.72
CA ASP A 201 -7.49 -8.56 -5.98
C ASP A 201 -7.87 -10.03 -5.77
N PRO A 202 -8.38 -10.72 -6.82
CA PRO A 202 -8.86 -12.09 -6.69
C PRO A 202 -7.81 -13.08 -6.21
N MET A 203 -6.50 -12.80 -6.34
CA MET A 203 -5.44 -13.70 -5.90
C MET A 203 -4.89 -13.33 -4.51
N GLY A 204 -5.28 -12.17 -3.96
CA GLY A 204 -4.83 -11.67 -2.67
C GLY A 204 -3.35 -11.31 -2.65
N ILE A 205 -2.81 -10.85 -3.79
CA ILE A 205 -1.37 -10.65 -3.95
C ILE A 205 -0.86 -9.54 -3.01
N ARG A 206 -1.56 -8.41 -2.97
CA ARG A 206 -1.24 -7.27 -2.10
C ARG A 206 -1.99 -7.37 -0.77
N PRO A 207 -1.35 -7.03 0.37
CA PRO A 207 -2.01 -7.10 1.66
C PRO A 207 -3.00 -5.94 1.85
N LEU A 208 -4.11 -6.24 2.53
CA LEU A 208 -5.11 -5.27 2.97
C LEU A 208 -5.82 -5.88 4.19
N CYS A 209 -5.82 -5.16 5.30
CA CYS A 209 -6.42 -5.60 6.56
C CYS A 209 -7.47 -4.61 7.05
N LEU A 210 -8.41 -5.14 7.84
CA LEU A 210 -9.50 -4.42 8.48
C LEU A 210 -9.24 -4.36 9.99
N GLY A 211 -9.31 -3.16 10.55
CA GLY A 211 -9.18 -2.89 11.98
C GLY A 211 -10.37 -2.14 12.56
N GLU A 212 -10.47 -2.16 13.89
CA GLU A 212 -11.45 -1.40 14.68
C GLU A 212 -10.74 -0.42 15.62
N LEU A 213 -11.23 0.80 15.69
CA LEU A 213 -10.77 1.83 16.63
C LEU A 213 -11.97 2.46 17.34
N ASN A 214 -12.25 2.03 18.58
CA ASN A 214 -13.36 2.56 19.39
C ASN A 214 -14.71 2.57 18.65
N GLY A 215 -15.07 1.45 18.01
CA GLY A 215 -16.29 1.35 17.20
C GLY A 215 -16.20 1.98 15.80
N ASN A 216 -15.07 2.56 15.41
CA ASN A 216 -14.79 3.04 14.05
C ASN A 216 -14.03 1.97 13.25
N TYR A 217 -14.04 2.04 11.92
CA TYR A 217 -13.38 1.03 11.08
C TYR A 217 -12.23 1.62 10.28
N ILE A 218 -11.16 0.83 10.14
CA ILE A 218 -9.93 1.19 9.42
C ILE A 218 -9.61 0.12 8.40
N LEU A 219 -9.16 0.52 7.22
CA LEU A 219 -8.53 -0.35 6.24
C LEU A 219 -7.07 0.08 6.02
N ALA A 220 -6.13 -0.86 6.06
CA ALA A 220 -4.71 -0.55 5.92
C ALA A 220 -3.93 -1.63 5.18
N SER A 221 -2.84 -1.27 4.49
CA SER A 221 -1.95 -2.25 3.85
C SER A 221 -1.31 -3.23 4.86
N GLU A 222 -1.09 -2.81 6.12
CA GLU A 222 -0.44 -3.63 7.14
C GLU A 222 -1.03 -3.38 8.53
N SER A 223 -1.05 -4.43 9.37
CA SER A 223 -1.55 -4.33 10.75
C SER A 223 -0.72 -3.39 11.63
N ALA A 224 0.57 -3.19 11.35
CA ALA A 224 1.41 -2.25 12.10
C ALA A 224 0.89 -0.80 12.05
N ALA A 225 0.13 -0.44 11.00
CA ALA A 225 -0.56 0.85 10.94
C ALA A 225 -1.74 0.93 11.90
N LEU A 226 -2.44 -0.19 12.13
CA LEU A 226 -3.50 -0.30 13.12
C LEU A 226 -2.93 -0.13 14.53
N ASP A 227 -1.85 -0.87 14.84
CA ASP A 227 -1.19 -0.81 16.15
C ASP A 227 -0.71 0.61 16.47
N THR A 228 -0.17 1.33 15.47
CA THR A 228 0.34 2.70 15.64
C THR A 228 -0.77 3.69 16.03
N VAL A 229 -2.00 3.48 15.56
CA VAL A 229 -3.15 4.34 15.89
C VAL A 229 -3.99 3.78 17.04
N GLY A 230 -3.54 2.68 17.68
CA GLY A 230 -4.25 2.03 18.79
C GLY A 230 -5.48 1.22 18.37
N ALA A 231 -5.58 0.85 17.10
CA ALA A 231 -6.68 0.03 16.58
C ALA A 231 -6.37 -1.47 16.74
N THR A 232 -7.42 -2.28 16.86
CA THR A 232 -7.32 -3.74 16.94
C THR A 232 -7.52 -4.35 15.54
N LEU A 233 -6.65 -5.28 15.15
CA LEU A 233 -6.84 -6.06 13.92
C LEU A 233 -8.07 -6.97 14.04
N ILE A 234 -9.03 -6.82 13.12
CA ILE A 234 -10.19 -7.73 13.01
C ILE A 234 -9.81 -8.95 12.17
N ARG A 235 -9.36 -8.71 10.93
CA ARG A 235 -8.93 -9.73 9.96
C ARG A 235 -8.32 -9.09 8.71
N ASP A 236 -7.71 -9.90 7.87
CA ASP A 236 -7.42 -9.54 6.49
C ASP A 236 -8.69 -9.44 5.63
N VAL A 237 -8.66 -8.57 4.62
CA VAL A 237 -9.64 -8.57 3.53
C VAL A 237 -9.34 -9.79 2.65
N ASN A 238 -10.35 -10.60 2.35
CA ASN A 238 -10.22 -11.82 1.59
C ASN A 238 -9.89 -11.51 0.11
N PRO A 239 -9.17 -12.40 -0.59
CA PRO A 239 -8.97 -12.30 -2.04
C PRO A 239 -10.32 -12.20 -2.77
N GLY A 240 -10.50 -11.19 -3.62
CA GLY A 240 -11.74 -10.97 -4.37
C GLY A 240 -12.91 -10.43 -3.55
N GLU A 241 -12.67 -9.98 -2.31
CA GLU A 241 -13.66 -9.36 -1.45
C GLU A 241 -13.76 -7.85 -1.69
N ILE A 242 -14.99 -7.34 -1.61
CA ILE A 242 -15.29 -5.92 -1.43
C ILE A 242 -15.81 -5.71 -0.01
N VAL A 243 -15.16 -4.84 0.74
CA VAL A 243 -15.61 -4.35 2.05
C VAL A 243 -16.14 -2.94 1.88
N VAL A 244 -17.35 -2.66 2.35
CA VAL A 244 -17.98 -1.34 2.34
C VAL A 244 -18.26 -0.94 3.78
N ILE A 245 -17.87 0.28 4.15
CA ILE A 245 -18.13 0.87 5.46
C ILE A 245 -18.90 2.16 5.23
N ASP A 246 -20.09 2.25 5.83
CA ASP A 246 -20.97 3.41 5.75
C ASP A 246 -21.66 3.67 7.10
N GLN A 247 -22.69 4.54 7.11
CA GLN A 247 -23.44 4.86 8.32
C GLN A 247 -24.17 3.67 8.94
N ASP A 248 -24.48 2.63 8.15
CA ASP A 248 -25.14 1.42 8.63
C ASP A 248 -24.11 0.40 9.17
N GLY A 249 -22.80 0.68 8.99
CA GLY A 249 -21.70 -0.09 9.53
C GLY A 249 -20.87 -0.80 8.45
N LEU A 250 -20.32 -1.95 8.82
CA LEU A 250 -19.44 -2.76 7.98
C LEU A 250 -20.23 -3.81 7.20
N HIS A 251 -20.12 -3.76 5.87
CA HIS A 251 -20.69 -4.72 4.94
C HIS A 251 -19.58 -5.41 4.14
N SER A 252 -19.73 -6.70 3.89
CA SER A 252 -18.78 -7.49 3.10
C SER A 252 -19.49 -8.24 1.99
N ARG A 253 -18.88 -8.24 0.80
CA ARG A 253 -19.34 -8.99 -0.36
C ARG A 253 -18.16 -9.73 -1.00
N GLN A 254 -18.20 -11.06 -0.94
CA GLN A 254 -17.33 -11.90 -1.75
C GLN A 254 -17.81 -11.86 -3.20
N VAL A 255 -17.00 -11.30 -4.11
CA VAL A 255 -17.38 -11.16 -5.52
C VAL A 255 -16.84 -12.31 -6.36
N ILE A 256 -15.59 -12.69 -6.10
CA ILE A 256 -14.90 -13.77 -6.83
C ILE A 256 -14.38 -14.77 -5.81
N ASP A 257 -14.87 -16.01 -5.87
CA ASP A 257 -14.28 -17.11 -5.12
C ASP A 257 -12.97 -17.51 -5.77
N SER A 258 -11.87 -17.09 -5.15
CA SER A 258 -10.54 -17.34 -5.69
C SER A 258 -10.21 -18.84 -5.67
N PRO A 259 -9.77 -19.44 -6.80
CA PRO A 259 -9.37 -20.83 -6.81
C PRO A 259 -8.06 -21.07 -6.04
N ARG A 260 -7.24 -20.04 -5.84
CA ARG A 260 -5.97 -20.12 -5.10
C ARG A 260 -5.51 -18.75 -4.61
N ARG A 261 -4.82 -18.73 -3.47
CA ARG A 261 -4.12 -17.55 -2.97
C ARG A 261 -2.70 -17.49 -3.55
N ALA A 262 -2.25 -16.30 -3.93
CA ALA A 262 -0.89 -16.07 -4.44
C ALA A 262 -0.29 -14.81 -3.81
N HIS A 263 -0.24 -14.80 -2.48
CA HIS A 263 0.35 -13.71 -1.71
C HIS A 263 1.77 -13.38 -2.20
N CYS A 264 2.11 -12.11 -2.23
CA CYS A 264 3.46 -11.67 -2.55
C CYS A 264 4.44 -12.15 -1.45
N ILE A 265 5.26 -13.16 -1.74
CA ILE A 265 6.24 -13.68 -0.77
C ILE A 265 7.26 -12.62 -0.33
N PHE A 266 7.52 -11.62 -1.18
CA PHE A 266 8.41 -10.51 -0.86
C PHE A 266 7.89 -9.60 0.27
N GLU A 267 6.58 -9.62 0.55
CA GLU A 267 6.05 -8.96 1.76
C GLU A 267 6.65 -9.59 3.03
N TYR A 268 6.70 -10.92 3.09
CA TYR A 268 7.33 -11.64 4.21
C TYR A 268 8.85 -11.54 4.20
N ILE A 269 9.49 -11.62 3.03
CA ILE A 269 10.95 -11.60 2.94
C ILE A 269 11.51 -10.21 3.30
N TYR A 270 10.89 -9.13 2.83
CA TYR A 270 11.53 -7.81 2.86
C TYR A 270 10.59 -6.62 3.09
N PHE A 271 9.47 -6.50 2.37
CA PHE A 271 8.72 -5.24 2.31
C PHE A 271 7.95 -4.89 3.57
N ALA A 272 7.22 -5.85 4.14
CA ALA A 272 6.38 -5.58 5.29
C ALA A 272 7.24 -5.31 6.53
N ARG A 273 6.73 -4.51 7.45
CA ARG A 273 7.38 -4.33 8.74
C ARG A 273 7.33 -5.64 9.54
N PRO A 274 8.37 -5.96 10.33
CA PRO A 274 8.40 -7.20 11.12
C PRO A 274 7.25 -7.34 12.13
N ASP A 275 6.71 -6.23 12.64
CA ASP A 275 5.60 -6.22 13.58
C ASP A 275 4.22 -6.41 12.92
N SER A 276 4.16 -6.45 11.59
CA SER A 276 2.92 -6.72 10.87
C SER A 276 2.52 -8.19 10.88
N THR A 277 1.21 -8.43 10.87
CA THR A 277 0.58 -9.73 10.59
C THR A 277 -0.17 -9.62 9.28
N ILE A 278 0.13 -10.52 8.33
CA ILE A 278 -0.49 -10.58 7.01
C ILE A 278 -1.08 -11.98 6.87
N ASP A 279 -2.36 -12.09 6.54
CA ASP A 279 -3.05 -13.38 6.34
C ASP A 279 -2.76 -14.39 7.48
N GLN A 280 -2.83 -13.90 8.73
CA GLN A 280 -2.56 -14.64 9.97
C GLN A 280 -1.10 -15.07 10.22
N VAL A 281 -0.15 -14.62 9.41
CA VAL A 281 1.28 -14.90 9.59
C VAL A 281 2.00 -13.61 9.99
N ASN A 282 2.61 -13.63 11.18
CA ASN A 282 3.45 -12.53 11.62
C ASN A 282 4.78 -12.50 10.83
N VAL A 283 5.16 -11.33 10.34
CA VAL A 283 6.32 -11.14 9.46
C VAL A 283 7.64 -11.45 10.16
N TYR A 284 7.81 -11.00 11.41
CA TYR A 284 9.00 -11.32 12.22
C TYR A 284 9.16 -12.83 12.41
N GLN A 285 8.08 -13.54 12.75
CA GLN A 285 8.09 -14.99 12.93
C GLN A 285 8.43 -15.71 11.63
N ALA A 286 7.83 -15.30 10.51
CA ALA A 286 8.13 -15.86 9.19
C ALA A 286 9.62 -15.72 8.84
N ARG A 287 10.20 -14.53 9.01
CA ARG A 287 11.63 -14.27 8.74
C ARG A 287 12.54 -15.09 9.66
N ARG A 288 12.19 -15.21 10.93
CA ARG A 288 12.94 -16.03 11.88
C ARG A 288 12.93 -17.50 11.48
N GLU A 289 11.80 -18.04 11.03
CA GLU A 289 11.73 -19.41 10.53
C GLU A 289 12.48 -19.60 9.21
N MET A 290 12.49 -18.61 8.30
CA MET A 290 13.35 -18.63 7.12
C MET A 290 14.83 -18.74 7.51
N GLY A 291 15.25 -18.02 8.55
CA GLY A 291 16.59 -18.13 9.13
C GLY A 291 16.92 -19.53 9.64
N ARG A 292 16.01 -20.14 10.39
CA ARG A 292 16.16 -21.54 10.85
C ARG A 292 16.26 -22.51 9.69
N GLN A 293 15.39 -22.37 8.68
CA GLN A 293 15.48 -23.21 7.49
C GLN A 293 16.84 -23.08 6.80
N LEU A 294 17.36 -21.87 6.67
CA LEU A 294 18.68 -21.65 6.08
C LEU A 294 19.79 -22.36 6.86
N ALA A 295 19.73 -22.40 8.20
CA ALA A 295 20.71 -23.13 9.01
C ALA A 295 20.59 -24.66 8.83
N ARG A 296 19.38 -25.20 8.70
CA ARG A 296 19.15 -26.64 8.43
C ARG A 296 19.65 -27.06 7.05
N GLU A 297 19.46 -26.22 6.05
CA GLU A 297 19.89 -26.47 4.67
C GLU A 297 21.39 -26.26 4.48
N CYS A 298 21.93 -25.22 5.14
CA CYS A 298 23.30 -24.75 4.98
C CYS A 298 23.94 -24.47 6.35
N ASN A 299 24.30 -25.54 7.07
CA ASN A 299 25.07 -25.41 8.30
C ASN A 299 26.57 -25.24 7.97
N ILE A 300 27.20 -24.21 8.51
CA ILE A 300 28.61 -23.86 8.25
C ILE A 300 29.34 -23.79 9.58
N ASP A 301 30.60 -24.26 9.61
CA ASP A 301 31.49 -24.06 10.76
C ASP A 301 31.91 -22.58 10.83
N ALA A 302 31.43 -21.87 11.85
CA ALA A 302 31.61 -20.44 12.04
C ALA A 302 31.62 -20.08 13.53
N ASP A 303 32.22 -18.94 13.88
CA ASP A 303 32.33 -18.50 15.26
C ASP A 303 31.09 -17.73 15.76
N MET A 304 30.40 -17.01 14.86
CA MET A 304 29.25 -16.16 15.18
C MET A 304 28.39 -15.87 13.96
N VAL A 305 27.19 -15.37 14.21
CA VAL A 305 26.25 -14.91 13.19
C VAL A 305 25.99 -13.42 13.37
N ILE A 306 26.04 -12.64 12.29
CA ILE A 306 25.73 -11.21 12.29
C ILE A 306 24.61 -10.91 11.29
N SER A 307 23.89 -9.81 11.50
CA SER A 307 22.90 -9.33 10.53
C SER A 307 23.39 -8.13 9.72
N VAL A 308 22.84 -7.95 8.53
CA VAL A 308 22.82 -6.63 7.87
C VAL A 308 21.59 -5.86 8.39
N PRO A 309 21.76 -4.80 9.20
CA PRO A 309 20.64 -4.06 9.74
C PRO A 309 19.98 -3.15 8.69
N ASP A 310 18.65 -3.00 8.68
CA ASP A 310 17.69 -3.56 9.63
C ASP A 310 17.00 -4.84 9.11
N SER A 311 17.08 -5.11 7.80
CA SER A 311 16.26 -6.10 7.10
C SER A 311 16.61 -7.55 7.45
N GLY A 312 17.88 -7.86 7.66
CA GLY A 312 18.37 -9.23 7.88
C GLY A 312 18.26 -9.71 9.32
N THR A 313 17.92 -8.84 10.28
CA THR A 313 18.07 -9.13 11.72
C THR A 313 17.22 -10.32 12.17
N SER A 314 15.94 -10.39 11.80
CA SER A 314 15.05 -11.48 12.22
C SER A 314 15.50 -12.85 11.69
N SER A 315 15.96 -12.90 10.43
CA SER A 315 16.47 -14.13 9.83
C SER A 315 17.81 -14.55 10.41
N ALA A 316 18.72 -13.60 10.66
CA ALA A 316 20.01 -13.88 11.30
C ALA A 316 19.85 -14.45 12.72
N LEU A 317 18.91 -13.89 13.50
CA LEU A 317 18.56 -14.44 14.81
C LEU A 317 18.04 -15.88 14.70
N GLY A 318 17.15 -16.15 13.75
CA GLY A 318 16.66 -17.51 13.50
C GLY A 318 17.76 -18.49 13.11
N TYR A 319 18.67 -18.07 12.23
CA TYR A 319 19.82 -18.88 11.82
C TYR A 319 20.73 -19.20 13.01
N ALA A 320 21.09 -18.18 13.80
CA ALA A 320 21.97 -18.33 14.97
C ALA A 320 21.42 -19.33 15.99
N GLU A 321 20.11 -19.24 16.29
CA GLU A 321 19.41 -20.15 17.20
C GLU A 321 19.45 -21.61 16.73
N GLU A 322 19.18 -21.85 15.44
CA GLU A 322 19.15 -23.20 14.88
C GLU A 322 20.56 -23.78 14.72
N ALA A 323 21.55 -22.95 14.36
CA ALA A 323 22.95 -23.36 14.23
C ALA A 323 23.67 -23.53 15.59
N GLY A 324 23.08 -23.04 16.68
CA GLY A 324 23.71 -23.05 18.01
C GLY A 324 24.90 -22.08 18.14
N LEU A 325 24.88 -21.00 17.35
CA LEU A 325 25.94 -19.98 17.30
C LEU A 325 25.51 -18.70 18.03
N PRO A 326 26.44 -17.94 18.62
CA PRO A 326 26.11 -16.62 19.17
C PRO A 326 25.73 -15.64 18.06
N PHE A 327 24.69 -14.84 18.30
CA PHE A 327 24.33 -13.69 17.47
C PHE A 327 24.99 -12.43 18.00
N GLU A 328 25.67 -11.68 17.13
CA GLU A 328 26.38 -10.45 17.47
C GLU A 328 26.00 -9.29 16.53
N GLU A 329 25.99 -8.07 17.05
CA GLU A 329 25.81 -6.85 16.26
C GLU A 329 27.12 -6.43 15.58
N GLY A 330 27.52 -7.15 14.53
CA GLY A 330 28.76 -6.86 13.79
C GLY A 330 28.68 -5.66 12.83
N LEU A 331 27.47 -5.23 12.46
CA LEU A 331 27.22 -4.10 11.57
C LEU A 331 26.22 -3.14 12.22
N MET A 332 26.44 -1.84 12.03
CA MET A 332 25.56 -0.78 12.53
C MET A 332 25.17 0.17 11.40
N LYS A 333 23.86 0.33 11.19
CA LYS A 333 23.33 1.29 10.21
C LYS A 333 23.31 2.69 10.82
N ASN A 334 23.86 3.68 10.10
CA ASN A 334 23.77 5.06 10.52
C ASN A 334 22.33 5.59 10.35
N ARG A 335 21.65 5.84 11.48
CA ARG A 335 20.24 6.27 11.52
C ARG A 335 20.02 7.72 11.10
N TYR A 336 21.09 8.50 10.94
CA TYR A 336 21.03 9.93 10.58
C TYR A 336 21.29 10.18 9.09
N VAL A 337 21.64 9.15 8.33
CA VAL A 337 21.83 9.27 6.88
C VAL A 337 20.47 9.11 6.20
N GLY A 338 19.90 10.23 5.75
CA GLY A 338 18.81 10.23 4.79
C GLY A 338 19.29 9.86 3.39
N ARG A 339 18.37 9.54 2.48
CA ARG A 339 18.70 9.38 1.06
C ARG A 339 19.00 10.76 0.45
N THR A 340 20.25 11.21 0.50
CA THR A 340 20.74 12.21 -0.47
C THR A 340 21.07 11.46 -1.74
N PHE A 341 20.14 11.45 -2.71
CA PHE A 341 20.50 11.12 -4.08
C PHE A 341 21.50 12.19 -4.54
N ILE A 342 22.73 11.78 -4.88
CA ILE A 342 23.73 12.65 -5.53
C ILE A 342 23.36 12.79 -6.99
#